data_AF-A0A8D8BBJ6-F1
#
_entry.id   AF-A0A8D8BBJ6-F1
#
_cell.length_a   1.000
_cell.length_b   1.000
_cell.length_c   1.000
_cell.angle_alpha   90.00
_cell.angle_beta   90.00
_cell.angle_gamma   90.00
#
_symmetry.space_group_name_H-M   'P 1'
#
loop_
_entity.id
_entity.type
_entity.pdbx_description
1 polymer ?
#
loop_
_entity_poly.entity_id
_entity_poly.type
_entity_poly.pdbx_seq_one_letter_code
_entity_poly.pdbx_strand_id
1 'polypeptide(L)'
;TMETCGPPKYNPGGSALNTCRILRGLGEKNVIFCGAVGADENGEILTKILKDSSLNTCIQTLPDHCTGTCICLISGDKRSLNANIGASLHFKKEFVTSRWCQGKIGSCNSAAHDDIEED
;
A
#
# COMPACT_ATOMS: atom_id res chain seq x y z
N THR A 1 12.75 25.41 -25.72
CA THR A 1 12.25 25.70 -24.36
C THR A 1 12.07 24.37 -23.67
N MET A 2 12.70 24.15 -22.52
CA MET A 2 12.57 22.89 -21.79
C MET A 2 11.16 22.87 -21.17
N GLU A 3 10.26 22.05 -21.71
CA GLU A 3 8.93 21.85 -21.11
C GLU A 3 9.12 21.14 -19.78
N THR A 4 8.78 21.81 -18.68
CA THR A 4 8.77 21.18 -17.35
C THR A 4 7.40 20.56 -17.12
N CYS A 5 7.36 19.41 -16.45
CA CYS A 5 6.15 18.58 -16.28
C CYS A 5 5.04 19.20 -15.37
N GLY A 6 5.09 20.50 -15.09
CA GLY A 6 4.18 21.16 -14.15
C GLY A 6 4.41 20.75 -12.69
N PRO A 7 3.51 21.14 -11.77
CA PRO A 7 3.62 20.77 -10.36
C PRO A 7 3.52 19.25 -10.15
N PRO A 8 4.15 18.71 -9.09
CA PRO A 8 4.13 17.28 -8.80
C PRO A 8 2.69 16.78 -8.59
N LYS A 9 2.31 15.74 -9.35
CA LYS A 9 1.05 15.03 -9.16
C LYS A 9 1.31 13.81 -8.27
N TYR A 10 0.72 13.78 -7.09
CA TYR A 10 0.79 12.63 -6.20
C TYR A 10 -0.25 11.59 -6.61
N ASN A 11 0.22 10.40 -7.00
CA ASN A 11 -0.63 9.26 -7.30
C ASN A 11 -0.11 8.05 -6.51
N PRO A 12 -0.93 7.42 -5.66
CA PRO A 12 -0.48 6.29 -4.87
C PRO A 12 -0.13 5.11 -5.79
N GLY A 13 1.10 4.64 -5.68
CA GLY A 13 1.62 3.49 -6.41
C GLY A 13 1.51 2.17 -5.63
N GLY A 14 2.38 1.22 -5.98
CA GLY A 14 2.40 -0.11 -5.36
C GLY A 14 1.47 -1.11 -6.06
N SER A 15 2.02 -2.26 -6.44
CA SER A 15 1.29 -3.26 -7.24
C SER A 15 0.02 -3.75 -6.55
N ALA A 16 0.14 -4.23 -5.31
CA ALA A 16 -1.01 -4.72 -4.54
C ALA A 16 -2.05 -3.62 -4.25
N LEU A 17 -1.60 -2.40 -3.91
CA LEU A 17 -2.50 -1.28 -3.69
C LEU A 17 -3.28 -0.90 -4.95
N ASN A 18 -2.62 -0.90 -6.11
CA ASN A 18 -3.28 -0.68 -7.40
C ASN A 18 -4.35 -1.74 -7.68
N THR A 19 -4.05 -3.01 -7.44
CA THR A 19 -5.03 -4.10 -7.57
C THR A 19 -6.23 -3.88 -6.64
N CYS A 20 -6.00 -3.58 -5.36
CA CYS A 20 -7.09 -3.33 -4.41
C CYS A 20 -7.97 -2.15 -4.83
N ARG A 21 -7.36 -1.06 -5.32
CA ARG A 21 -8.09 0.11 -5.83
C ARG A 21 -8.94 -0.23 -7.05
N ILE A 22 -8.42 -1.02 -7.99
CA ILE A 22 -9.16 -1.45 -9.18
C ILE A 22 -10.32 -2.37 -8.78
N LEU A 23 -10.08 -3.40 -7.95
CA LEU A 23 -11.13 -4.30 -7.47
C LEU A 23 -12.25 -3.51 -6.77
N ARG A 24 -11.87 -2.54 -5.93
CA ARG A 24 -12.84 -1.66 -5.28
C ARG A 24 -13.62 -0.81 -6.29
N GLY A 25 -12.96 -0.28 -7.32
CA GLY A 25 -13.59 0.48 -8.41
C GLY A 25 -14.57 -0.37 -9.24
N LEU A 26 -14.31 -1.67 -9.36
CA LEU A 26 -15.20 -2.64 -10.01
C LEU A 26 -16.39 -3.08 -9.13
N GLY A 27 -16.48 -2.59 -7.90
CA GLY A 27 -17.61 -2.83 -7.00
C GLY A 27 -17.35 -3.89 -5.93
N GLU A 28 -16.16 -4.48 -5.85
CA GLU A 28 -15.82 -5.41 -4.78
C GLU A 28 -15.77 -4.68 -3.42
N LYS A 29 -16.54 -5.18 -2.45
CA LYS A 29 -16.68 -4.55 -1.14
C LYS A 29 -15.76 -5.14 -0.09
N ASN A 30 -15.35 -6.40 -0.27
CA ASN A 30 -14.56 -7.19 0.68
C ASN A 30 -13.07 -7.16 0.33
N VAL A 31 -12.55 -5.98 -0.03
CA VAL A 31 -11.13 -5.76 -0.32
C VAL A 31 -10.57 -4.79 0.70
N ILE A 32 -9.48 -5.21 1.35
CA ILE A 32 -8.74 -4.43 2.34
C ILE A 32 -7.28 -4.45 1.92
N PHE A 33 -6.65 -3.28 1.86
CA PHE A 33 -5.22 -3.17 1.65
C PHE A 33 -4.49 -3.01 2.98
N CYS A 34 -3.50 -3.86 3.23
CA CYS A 34 -2.61 -3.79 4.38
C CYS A 34 -1.20 -3.41 3.93
N GLY A 35 -0.55 -2.47 4.62
CA GLY A 35 0.80 -2.04 4.27
C GLY A 35 1.44 -1.12 5.31
N ALA A 36 2.61 -0.58 5.00
CA ALA A 36 3.35 0.33 5.88
C ALA A 36 3.82 1.61 5.19
N VAL A 37 3.87 2.69 5.97
CA VAL A 37 4.41 4.00 5.60
C VAL A 37 5.35 4.51 6.68
N GLY A 38 6.22 5.45 6.32
CA GLY A 38 7.02 6.21 7.26
C GLY A 38 6.20 7.28 7.99
N ALA A 39 6.78 7.85 9.05
CA ALA A 39 6.25 9.08 9.66
C ALA A 39 6.80 10.31 8.93
N ASP A 40 6.45 10.44 7.65
CA ASP A 40 6.93 11.49 6.75
C ASP A 40 5.80 12.04 5.85
N GLU A 41 6.10 13.12 5.13
CA GLU A 41 5.14 13.81 4.26
C GLU A 41 4.53 12.88 3.20
N ASN A 42 5.33 11.98 2.62
CA ASN A 42 4.83 11.00 1.65
C ASN A 42 3.84 10.02 2.29
N GLY A 43 4.11 9.59 3.53
CA GLY A 43 3.21 8.74 4.31
C GLY A 43 1.90 9.45 4.66
N GLU A 44 1.96 10.74 5.00
CA GLU A 44 0.79 11.57 5.25
C GLU A 44 -0.07 11.75 3.99
N ILE A 45 0.56 12.10 2.86
CA ILE A 45 -0.11 12.25 1.56
C ILE A 45 -0.79 10.94 1.16
N LEU A 46 -0.07 9.82 1.22
CA LEU A 46 -0.62 8.51 0.89
C LEU A 46 -1.81 8.16 1.80
N THR A 47 -1.66 8.34 3.10
CA THR A 47 -2.73 8.07 4.07
C THR A 47 -3.95 8.93 3.83
N LYS A 48 -3.78 10.21 3.48
CA LYS A 48 -4.88 11.10 3.12
C LYS A 48 -5.61 10.62 1.86
N ILE A 49 -4.87 10.29 0.80
CA ILE A 49 -5.46 9.77 -0.45
C ILE A 49 -6.25 8.48 -0.19
N LEU A 50 -5.74 7.58 0.67
CA LEU A 50 -6.43 6.35 1.04
C LEU A 50 -7.69 6.61 1.87
N LYS A 51 -7.66 7.56 2.82
CA LYS A 51 -8.82 7.96 3.61
C LYS A 51 -9.93 8.58 2.76
N ASP A 52 -9.56 9.36 1.76
CA ASP A 52 -10.51 10.00 0.84
C ASP A 52 -11.03 9.00 -0.22
N SER A 53 -10.46 7.79 -0.29
CA SER A 53 -10.90 6.72 -1.19
C SER A 53 -11.96 5.83 -0.55
N SER A 54 -12.73 5.10 -1.36
CA SER A 54 -13.69 4.11 -0.85
C SER A 54 -13.04 2.77 -0.46
N LEU A 55 -11.71 2.65 -0.53
CA LEU A 55 -10.96 1.44 -0.23
C LEU A 55 -10.67 1.35 1.27
N ASN A 56 -11.04 0.22 1.89
CA ASN A 56 -10.68 -0.06 3.28
C ASN A 56 -9.17 -0.34 3.38
N THR A 57 -8.51 0.24 4.39
CA THR A 57 -7.06 0.10 4.57
C THR A 57 -6.64 -0.09 6.04
N CYS A 58 -5.56 -0.84 6.21
CA CYS A 58 -4.83 -1.02 7.46
C CYS A 58 -3.36 -0.65 7.23
N ILE A 59 -3.00 0.58 7.59
CA ILE A 59 -1.65 1.12 7.34
C ILE A 59 -0.88 1.20 8.66
N GLN A 60 0.28 0.55 8.71
CA GLN A 60 1.24 0.67 9.80
C GLN A 60 2.14 1.89 9.59
N THR A 61 2.26 2.76 10.58
CA THR A 61 3.24 3.85 10.56
C THR A 61 4.51 3.40 11.26
N LEU A 62 5.65 3.52 10.58
CA LEU A 62 6.97 3.14 11.07
C LEU A 62 7.89 4.39 11.11
N PRO A 63 8.06 5.05 12.27
CA PRO A 63 8.79 6.31 12.36
C PRO A 63 10.26 6.23 11.94
N ASP A 64 10.89 5.08 12.11
CA ASP A 64 12.33 4.88 11.85
C ASP A 64 12.64 4.60 10.37
N HIS A 65 11.63 4.58 9.49
CA HIS A 65 11.78 4.26 8.08
C HIS A 65 11.04 5.27 7.19
N CYS A 66 11.62 5.61 6.04
CA CYS A 66 10.95 6.48 5.07
C CYS A 66 9.86 5.71 4.30
N THR A 67 8.79 6.39 3.91
CA THR A 67 7.76 5.83 3.02
C THR A 67 8.37 5.39 1.69
N GLY A 68 7.95 4.22 1.21
CA GLY A 68 8.42 3.68 -0.06
C GLY A 68 8.12 4.62 -1.23
N THR A 69 9.04 4.70 -2.19
CA THR A 69 8.91 5.53 -3.38
C THR A 69 9.21 4.72 -4.63
N CYS A 70 8.65 5.13 -5.76
CA CYS A 70 8.95 4.52 -7.04
C CYS A 70 9.09 5.59 -8.12
N ILE A 71 10.20 5.53 -8.84
CA ILE A 71 10.44 6.35 -10.02
C ILE A 71 9.99 5.55 -11.23
N CYS A 72 9.10 6.14 -12.04
CA CYS A 72 8.68 5.60 -13.33
C CYS A 72 9.30 6.44 -14.45
N LEU A 73 10.29 5.89 -15.15
CA LEU A 73 10.91 6.50 -16.31
C LEU A 73 10.14 6.08 -17.56
N ILE A 74 9.62 7.05 -18.31
CA ILE A 74 8.81 6.82 -19.50
C ILE A 74 9.61 7.23 -20.74
N SER A 75 9.75 6.33 -21.70
CA SER A 75 10.42 6.57 -22.98
C SER A 75 9.59 5.98 -24.11
N GLY A 76 8.82 6.82 -24.81
CA GLY A 76 7.83 6.37 -25.78
C GLY A 76 6.73 5.54 -25.10
N ASP A 77 6.56 4.29 -25.55
CA ASP A 77 5.63 3.32 -24.99
C ASP A 77 6.21 2.49 -23.84
N LYS A 78 7.52 2.62 -23.56
CA LYS A 78 8.23 1.85 -22.53
C LYS A 78 8.19 2.55 -21.18
N ARG A 79 8.09 1.74 -20.12
CA ARG A 79 8.15 2.18 -18.73
C ARG A 79 9.18 1.35 -17.97
N SER A 80 10.09 2.03 -17.28
CA SER A 80 11.06 1.42 -16.38
C SER A 80 10.79 1.92 -14.96
N LEU A 81 10.58 0.98 -14.03
CA LEU A 81 10.29 1.29 -12.65
C LEU A 81 11.50 0.98 -11.77
N ASN A 82 11.89 1.92 -10.93
CA ASN A 82 12.85 1.69 -9.85
C ASN A 82 12.15 1.98 -8.53
N ALA A 83 12.06 0.97 -7.66
CA ALA A 83 11.34 1.06 -6.40
C ALA A 83 12.32 1.04 -5.22
N ASN A 84 12.22 2.06 -4.37
CA ASN A 84 12.74 2.01 -3.02
C ASN A 84 11.60 1.58 -2.08
N ILE A 85 11.71 0.38 -1.52
CA ILE A 85 10.63 -0.25 -0.75
C ILE A 85 10.36 0.51 0.57
N GLY A 86 11.39 1.11 1.18
CA GLY A 86 11.26 1.89 2.41
C GLY A 86 10.55 1.12 3.55
N ALA A 87 9.66 1.80 4.25
CA ALA A 87 8.88 1.26 5.37
C ALA A 87 8.10 -0.02 5.03
N SER A 88 7.73 -0.25 3.77
CA SER A 88 7.03 -1.47 3.35
C SER A 88 7.86 -2.75 3.55
N LEU A 89 9.19 -2.65 3.56
CA LEU A 89 10.08 -3.78 3.83
C LEU A 89 10.00 -4.25 5.29
N HIS A 90 9.64 -3.33 6.18
CA HIS A 90 9.61 -3.52 7.63
C HIS A 90 8.18 -3.74 8.15
N PHE A 91 7.23 -4.03 7.25
CA PHE A 91 5.85 -4.32 7.62
C PHE A 91 5.79 -5.56 8.51
N LYS A 92 5.11 -5.43 9.66
CA LYS A 92 5.19 -6.42 10.75
C LYS A 92 3.97 -7.33 10.79
N LYS A 93 4.19 -8.63 10.98
CA LYS A 93 3.11 -9.62 11.19
C LYS A 93 2.26 -9.24 12.40
N GLU A 94 2.89 -8.72 13.45
CA GLU A 94 2.24 -8.30 14.69
C GLU A 94 1.23 -7.17 14.46
N PHE A 95 1.47 -6.31 13.47
CA PHE A 95 0.50 -5.29 13.11
C PHE A 95 -0.75 -5.90 12.51
N VAL A 96 -0.60 -6.87 11.60
CA VAL A 96 -1.72 -7.58 10.97
C VAL A 96 -2.51 -8.39 12.01
N THR A 97 -1.83 -9.06 12.94
CA THR A 97 -2.48 -9.85 13.99
C THR A 97 -2.99 -9.02 15.17
N SER A 98 -2.69 -7.71 15.21
CA SER A 98 -3.16 -6.83 16.27
C SER A 98 -4.70 -6.79 16.33
N ARG A 99 -5.25 -6.65 17.54
CA ARG A 99 -6.70 -6.54 17.76
C ARG A 99 -7.34 -5.44 16.92
N TRP A 100 -6.64 -4.31 16.76
CA TRP A 100 -7.10 -3.19 15.94
C TRP A 100 -7.23 -3.57 14.46
N CYS A 101 -6.21 -4.24 13.90
CA CYS A 101 -6.20 -4.63 12.49
C CYS A 101 -7.21 -5.76 12.23
N GLN A 102 -7.25 -6.78 13.10
CA GLN A 102 -8.21 -7.88 13.02
C GLN A 102 -9.67 -7.40 13.17
N GLY A 103 -9.93 -6.39 14.00
CA GLY A 103 -11.26 -5.77 14.10
C GLY A 103 -11.72 -5.10 12.81
N LYS A 104 -10.79 -4.71 11.91
CA LYS A 104 -11.10 -4.17 10.58
C LYS A 104 -11.17 -5.25 9.50
N ILE A 105 -10.26 -6.22 9.53
CA ILE A 105 -10.20 -7.31 8.55
C ILE A 105 -11.42 -8.22 8.70
N GLY A 106 -11.87 -8.45 9.94
CA GLY A 106 -12.89 -9.44 10.27
C GLY A 106 -12.32 -10.86 10.26
N SER A 107 -13.13 -11.85 10.65
CA SER A 107 -12.74 -13.26 10.58
C SER A 107 -12.85 -13.76 9.14
N CYS A 108 -11.74 -14.18 8.53
CA CYS A 108 -11.78 -14.95 7.31
C CYS A 108 -12.04 -16.43 7.65
N ASN A 109 -13.25 -16.92 7.40
CA ASN A 109 -13.60 -18.34 7.61
C ASN A 109 -13.01 -19.27 6.54
N SER A 110 -12.26 -18.74 5.58
CA SER A 110 -11.77 -19.45 4.39
C SER A 110 -10.25 -19.64 4.34
N ALA A 111 -9.50 -19.14 5.33
CA ALA A 111 -8.08 -19.44 5.45
C ALA A 111 -7.93 -20.68 6.34
N ALA A 112 -8.12 -21.86 5.76
CA ALA A 112 -7.61 -23.09 6.35
C ALA A 112 -6.08 -22.96 6.37
N HIS A 113 -5.53 -22.61 7.53
CA HIS A 113 -4.15 -22.92 7.85
C HIS A 113 -4.13 -24.41 8.20
N ASP A 114 -3.83 -25.26 7.22
CA ASP A 114 -3.19 -26.52 7.56
C ASP A 114 -1.79 -26.13 8.04
N ASP A 115 -1.62 -26.06 9.36
CA ASP A 115 -0.32 -26.00 9.99
C ASP A 115 0.41 -27.30 9.61
N ILE A 116 1.14 -27.28 8.50
CA ILE A 116 2.15 -28.29 8.23
C ILE A 116 3.30 -27.96 9.19
N GLU A 117 3.33 -28.67 10.31
CA GLU A 117 4.52 -28.78 11.15
C GLU A 117 5.70 -29.19 10.25
N GLU A 118 6.74 -28.36 10.19
CA GLU A 118 8.03 -28.75 9.61
C GLU A 118 8.71 -29.73 10.58
N ASP A 119 8.76 -31.02 10.18
CA ASP A 119 9.70 -32.02 10.70
C ASP A 119 11.12 -31.83 10.11
#